data_AF-A0A7V9CB00-F1
#
_entry.id   AF-A0A7V9CB00-F1
#
_cell.length_a   1.000
_cell.length_b   1.000
_cell.length_c   1.000
_cell.angle_alpha   90.00
_cell.angle_beta   90.00
_cell.angle_gamma   90.00
#
_symmetry.space_group_name_H-M   'P 1'
#
loop_
_entity.id
_entity.type
_entity.pdbx_description
1 polymer ?
#
loop_
_entity_poly.entity_id
_entity_poly.type
_entity_poly.pdbx_seq_one_letter_code
_entity_poly.pdbx_strand_id
1 'polypeptide(L)'
;MAGCRTVSGRVLYVERVDPDGDGDAHFVLVSREGVTAPGISIVDVRHDLRPEPLPGPGARISAAGPVFSGSRGQRQVEAVAVRVHRR
;
A
#
# COMPACT_ATOMS: atom_id res chain seq x y z
N MET A 1 13.90 5.94 14.06
CA MET A 1 12.49 5.52 14.27
C MET A 1 11.76 5.77 12.96
N ALA A 2 11.35 4.71 12.25
CA ALA A 2 10.54 4.86 11.04
C ALA A 2 9.15 5.34 11.48
N GLY A 3 8.83 6.62 11.24
CA GLY A 3 7.56 7.19 11.70
C GLY A 3 6.38 6.45 11.07
N CYS A 4 5.51 5.89 11.92
CA CYS A 4 4.28 5.23 11.47
C CYS A 4 3.39 6.24 10.73
N ARG A 5 2.82 5.82 9.60
CA ARG A 5 1.89 6.63 8.81
C ARG A 5 0.66 5.84 8.48
N THR A 6 -0.46 6.55 8.45
CA THR A 6 -1.72 6.06 7.89
C THR A 6 -1.92 6.72 6.53
N VAL A 7 -2.32 5.92 5.55
CA VAL A 7 -2.68 6.39 4.20
C VAL A 7 -4.07 5.89 3.85
N SER A 8 -4.83 6.71 3.12
CA SER A 8 -6.15 6.35 2.61
C SER A 8 -6.31 6.94 1.21
N GLY A 9 -6.70 6.11 0.26
CA GLY A 9 -6.70 6.51 -1.14
C GLY A 9 -7.45 5.53 -2.03
N ARG A 10 -7.56 5.90 -3.30
CA ARG A 10 -8.04 4.97 -4.33
C ARG A 10 -6.86 4.21 -4.90
N VAL A 11 -7.03 2.92 -5.11
CA VAL A 11 -6.05 2.09 -5.80
C VAL A 11 -5.95 2.59 -7.24
N LEU A 12 -4.76 3.05 -7.63
CA LEU A 12 -4.40 3.34 -9.01
C LEU A 12 -3.88 2.09 -9.70
N TYR A 13 -3.02 1.35 -9.00
CA TYR A 13 -2.39 0.13 -9.48
C TYR A 13 -2.21 -0.86 -8.32
N VAL A 14 -2.23 -2.15 -8.63
CA VAL A 14 -1.88 -3.22 -7.71
C VAL A 14 -0.99 -4.23 -8.43
N GLU A 15 0.20 -4.45 -7.89
CA GLU A 15 1.00 -5.62 -8.20
C GLU A 15 0.50 -6.75 -7.32
N ARG A 16 -0.10 -7.78 -7.95
CA ARG A 16 -0.79 -8.85 -7.22
C ARG A 16 0.16 -9.89 -6.66
N VAL A 17 1.36 -9.99 -7.22
CA VAL A 17 2.40 -10.95 -6.86
C VAL A 17 3.71 -10.20 -7.05
N ASP A 18 4.43 -9.94 -5.96
CA ASP A 18 5.78 -9.39 -6.04
C ASP A 18 6.68 -10.36 -6.84
N PRO A 19 7.45 -9.87 -7.83
CA PRO A 19 8.44 -10.66 -8.56
C PRO A 19 9.47 -11.41 -7.70
N ASP A 20 9.73 -10.99 -6.47
CA ASP A 20 10.70 -11.65 -5.59
C ASP A 20 10.20 -12.97 -4.96
N GLY A 21 8.90 -13.25 -5.07
CA GLY A 21 8.29 -14.54 -4.77
C GLY A 21 7.81 -14.74 -3.34
N ASP A 22 7.78 -13.70 -2.49
CA ASP A 22 7.24 -13.78 -1.13
C ASP A 22 5.70 -13.76 -1.07
N GLY A 23 5.05 -13.37 -2.18
CA GLY A 23 3.61 -13.35 -2.32
C GLY A 23 2.94 -12.09 -1.79
N ASP A 24 3.72 -11.03 -1.55
CA ASP A 24 3.24 -9.73 -1.12
C ASP A 24 2.50 -9.01 -2.26
N ALA A 25 1.73 -8.00 -1.88
CA ALA A 25 0.98 -7.17 -2.80
C ALA A 25 1.34 -5.70 -2.63
N HIS A 26 1.78 -5.07 -3.71
CA HIS A 26 2.10 -3.64 -3.73
C HIS A 26 0.95 -2.83 -4.29
N PHE A 27 0.35 -1.96 -3.48
CA PHE A 27 -0.67 -1.02 -3.90
C PHE A 27 -0.07 0.36 -4.15
N VAL A 28 -0.43 0.97 -5.27
CA VAL A 28 -0.22 2.40 -5.53
C VAL A 28 -1.54 3.11 -5.28
N LEU A 29 -1.55 4.01 -4.31
CA LEU A 29 -2.72 4.79 -3.92
C LEU A 29 -2.61 6.23 -4.39
N VAL A 30 -3.72 6.77 -4.89
CA VAL A 30 -3.90 8.20 -5.16
C VAL A 30 -4.77 8.86 -4.09
N SER A 31 -4.30 10.00 -3.58
CA SER A 31 -5.02 10.82 -2.61
C SER A 31 -4.60 12.30 -2.70
N ARG A 32 -5.12 13.17 -1.84
CA ARG A 32 -4.63 14.57 -1.73
C ARG A 32 -3.27 14.66 -1.03
N GLU A 33 -2.95 13.66 -0.23
CA GLU A 33 -1.68 13.50 0.47
C GLU A 33 -0.86 12.36 -0.15
N GLY A 34 0.42 12.24 0.21
CA GLY A 34 1.25 11.14 -0.23
C GLY A 34 2.50 10.94 0.60
N VAL A 35 2.95 9.68 0.71
CA VAL A 35 4.18 9.29 1.40
C VAL A 35 5.35 9.12 0.42
N THR A 36 5.06 8.57 -0.76
CA THR A 36 6.07 8.25 -1.79
C THR A 36 6.38 9.48 -2.64
N ALA A 37 5.33 10.18 -3.09
CA ALA A 37 5.40 11.43 -3.83
C ALA A 37 4.11 12.25 -3.56
N PRO A 38 4.01 13.53 -3.95
CA PRO A 38 2.78 14.30 -3.81
C PRO A 38 1.58 13.56 -4.42
N GLY A 39 0.58 13.27 -3.60
CA GLY A 39 -0.64 12.56 -4.00
C GLY A 39 -0.48 11.04 -4.20
N ILE A 40 0.72 10.48 -4.04
CA ILE A 40 1.02 9.05 -4.25
C ILE A 40 1.54 8.41 -2.98
N SER A 41 0.98 7.24 -2.64
CA SER A 41 1.53 6.36 -1.60
C SER A 41 1.62 4.94 -2.11
N ILE A 42 2.80 4.34 -1.98
CA ILE A 42 3.02 2.91 -2.14
C ILE A 42 2.77 2.25 -0.78
N VAL A 43 1.94 1.20 -0.79
CA VAL A 43 1.67 0.35 0.36
C VAL A 43 2.10 -1.05 0.01
N ASP A 44 3.05 -1.56 0.77
CA ASP A 44 3.49 -2.94 0.73
C ASP A 44 2.63 -3.74 1.73
N VAL A 45 2.01 -4.82 1.26
CA VAL A 45 1.08 -5.65 2.03
C VAL A 45 1.54 -7.08 1.99
N ARG A 46 2.02 -7.53 3.15
CA ARG A 46 2.43 -8.91 3.35
C ARG A 46 1.36 -9.91 2.97
N HIS A 47 1.76 -11.07 2.50
CA HIS A 47 0.87 -12.15 2.10
C HIS A 47 -0.22 -12.47 3.14
N ASP A 48 0.14 -12.52 4.43
CA ASP A 48 -0.75 -12.83 5.56
C ASP A 48 -1.78 -11.73 5.88
N LEU A 49 -1.57 -10.51 5.37
CA LEU A 49 -2.43 -9.34 5.56
C LEU A 49 -3.27 -9.00 4.33
N ARG A 50 -3.16 -9.78 3.25
CA ARG A 50 -3.88 -9.54 2.01
C ARG A 50 -5.40 -9.63 2.23
N PRO A 51 -6.17 -8.60 1.83
CA PRO A 51 -7.61 -8.72 1.78
C PRO A 51 -8.04 -9.71 0.69
N GLU A 52 -9.06 -10.52 0.98
CA GLU A 52 -9.69 -11.42 0.01
C GLU A 52 -11.16 -11.01 -0.21
N PRO A 53 -11.58 -10.67 -1.45
CA PRO A 53 -10.77 -10.59 -2.67
C PRO A 53 -9.79 -9.41 -2.68
N LEU A 54 -8.65 -9.57 -3.35
CA LEU A 54 -7.65 -8.51 -3.45
C LEU A 54 -8.20 -7.29 -4.25
N PRO A 55 -8.25 -6.09 -3.65
CA PRO A 55 -8.79 -4.90 -4.29
C PRO A 55 -8.05 -4.54 -5.59
N GLY A 56 -8.80 -4.21 -6.64
CA GLY A 56 -8.25 -3.71 -7.90
C GLY A 56 -8.28 -2.19 -8.03
N PRO A 57 -7.84 -1.64 -9.17
CA PRO A 57 -7.95 -0.21 -9.48
C PRO A 57 -9.37 0.34 -9.26
N GLY A 58 -9.45 1.55 -8.71
CA GLY A 58 -10.69 2.24 -8.37
C GLY A 58 -11.28 1.89 -7.00
N ALA A 59 -10.88 0.76 -6.39
CA ALA A 59 -11.24 0.44 -5.00
C ALA A 59 -10.64 1.45 -4.03
N ARG A 60 -11.29 1.64 -2.87
CA ARG A 60 -10.76 2.49 -1.80
C ARG A 60 -10.25 1.64 -0.67
N ILE A 61 -9.00 1.87 -0.27
CA ILE A 61 -8.38 1.20 0.87
C ILE A 61 -7.77 2.23 1.82
N SER A 62 -7.55 1.82 3.06
CA SER A 62 -6.67 2.50 4.00
C SER A 62 -5.68 1.51 4.57
N ALA A 63 -4.45 1.96 4.80
CA ALA A 63 -3.40 1.15 5.41
C ALA A 63 -2.62 1.96 6.44
N ALA A 64 -2.03 1.28 7.40
CA ALA A 64 -1.16 1.88 8.41
C ALA A 64 0.09 1.03 8.62
N GLY A 65 1.21 1.69 8.88
CA GLY A 65 2.48 1.02 9.13
C GLY A 65 3.69 1.94 9.16
N PRO A 66 4.87 1.44 9.53
CA PRO A 66 6.12 2.18 9.42
C PRO A 66 6.40 2.57 7.97
N VAL A 67 7.12 3.68 7.80
CA VAL A 67 7.62 4.09 6.48
C VAL A 67 9.07 3.68 6.32
N PHE A 68 9.32 2.82 5.34
CA PHE A 68 10.66 2.40 4.95
C PHE A 68 10.98 2.79 3.51
N SER A 69 12.26 2.71 3.16
CA SER A 69 12.70 2.85 1.78
C SER A 69 12.68 1.48 1.13
N GLY A 70 11.89 1.33 0.06
CA GLY A 70 11.89 0.12 -0.75
C GLY A 70 13.17 -0.04 -1.57
N SER A 71 13.26 -1.12 -2.34
CA SER A 71 14.47 -1.55 -3.06
C SER A 71 15.03 -0.53 -4.08
N ARG A 72 14.22 0.44 -4.53
CA ARG A 72 14.64 1.54 -5.43
C ARG A 72 14.78 2.88 -4.70
N GLY A 73 14.81 2.89 -3.37
CA GLY A 73 14.93 4.10 -2.54
C GLY A 73 13.63 4.90 -2.38
N GLN A 74 12.52 4.43 -2.96
CA GLN A 74 11.20 5.03 -2.80
C GLN A 74 10.66 4.82 -1.39
N ARG A 75 10.00 5.82 -0.81
CA ARG A 75 9.33 5.66 0.49
C ARG A 75 8.03 4.87 0.33
N GLN A 76 7.80 3.88 1.17
CA GLN A 76 6.60 3.06 1.18
C GLN A 76 6.10 2.79 2.60
N VAL A 77 4.80 2.54 2.74
CA VAL A 77 4.20 2.08 3.99
C VAL A 77 4.23 0.55 3.98
N GLU A 78 4.99 -0.04 4.90
CA GLU A 78 4.91 -1.49 5.15
C GLU A 78 3.70 -1.76 6.04
N ALA A 79 2.61 -2.26 5.46
CA ALA A 79 1.34 -2.34 6.16
C ALA A 79 1.38 -3.36 7.29
N VAL A 80 0.98 -2.91 8.48
CA VAL A 80 0.62 -3.79 9.60
C VAL A 80 -0.90 -3.93 9.75
N ALA A 81 -1.66 -3.09 9.05
CA ALA A 81 -3.10 -3.16 8.97
C ALA A 81 -3.60 -2.61 7.62
N VAL A 82 -4.57 -3.29 7.02
CA VAL A 82 -5.23 -2.88 5.78
C VAL A 82 -6.75 -2.99 5.96
N ARG A 83 -7.49 -2.00 5.46
CA ARG A 83 -8.95 -2.02 5.42
C ARG A 83 -9.44 -1.65 4.04
N VAL A 84 -10.30 -2.51 3.48
CA VAL A 84 -11.04 -2.26 2.24
C VAL A 84 -12.35 -1.56 2.57
N HIS A 85 -12.66 -0.48 1.87
CA HIS A 85 -13.90 0.26 2.05
C HIS A 85 -14.89 -0.17 0.97
N ARG A 86 -16.08 -0.60 1.39
CA ARG A 86 -17.21 -0.81 0.49
C ARG A 86 -17.83 0.54 0.14
N ARG A 87 -18.43 0.62 -1.05
CA ARG A 87 -19.25 1.79 -1.43
C ARG A 87 -20.55 1.81 -0.65
#